data_AF-A0A368P3A2-F1
#
_entry.id   AF-A0A368P3A2-F1
#
_cell.length_a   1.000
_cell.length_b   1.000
_cell.length_c   1.000
_cell.angle_alpha   90.00
_cell.angle_beta   90.00
_cell.angle_gamma   90.00
#
_symmetry.space_group_name_H-M   'P 1'
#
loop_
_entity.id
_entity.type
_entity.pdbx_description
1 polymer ?
#
loop_
_entity_poly.entity_id
_entity_poly.type
_entity_poly.pdbx_seq_one_letter_code
_entity_poly.pdbx_strand_id
1 'polypeptide(L)'
;MILDILTTIGTVGAVVIGMVAIYHSNKNSKREIKIHKLEEIFELIQSLSRYYGRFKELYFSIEDLRDKKKKDIQTLSDYYKIRDKKISPSERQKIISDLSRLEVLSKCYTEDSLLNKILEYEELMYSFSDFVFHGGSLHQELKWKNGFPTYEEYGSIIDELKKLLIDNIKRK
;
A
#
# COMPACT_ATOMS: atom_id res chain seq x y z
N MET A 1 -63.28 -10.46 -8.07
CA MET A 1 -63.10 -9.49 -6.97
C MET A 1 -62.23 -10.04 -5.83
N ILE A 2 -62.63 -11.07 -5.08
CA ILE A 2 -61.79 -11.63 -3.98
C ILE A 2 -60.49 -12.26 -4.52
N LEU A 3 -60.58 -13.00 -5.64
CA LEU A 3 -59.43 -13.63 -6.29
C LEU A 3 -58.41 -12.59 -6.80
N ASP A 4 -58.90 -11.47 -7.34
CA ASP A 4 -58.05 -10.37 -7.85
C ASP A 4 -57.32 -9.63 -6.73
N ILE A 5 -57.97 -9.51 -5.57
CA ILE A 5 -57.34 -8.93 -4.36
C ILE A 5 -56.23 -9.86 -3.85
N LEU A 6 -56.46 -11.16 -3.83
CA LEU A 6 -55.45 -12.15 -3.41
C LEU A 6 -54.25 -12.21 -4.36
N THR A 7 -54.47 -12.17 -5.67
CA THR A 7 -53.37 -12.14 -6.66
C THR A 7 -52.58 -10.84 -6.57
N THR A 8 -53.25 -9.69 -6.36
CA THR A 8 -52.61 -8.38 -6.17
C THR A 8 -51.75 -8.34 -4.90
N ILE A 9 -52.25 -8.86 -3.77
CA ILE A 9 -51.48 -8.98 -2.53
C ILE A 9 -50.26 -9.89 -2.73
N GLY A 10 -50.44 -11.02 -3.43
CA GLY A 10 -49.35 -11.93 -3.77
C GLY A 10 -48.28 -11.29 -4.65
N THR A 11 -48.67 -10.48 -5.64
CA THR A 11 -47.71 -9.77 -6.51
C THR A 11 -46.96 -8.68 -5.76
N VAL A 12 -47.64 -7.88 -4.94
CA VAL A 12 -47.00 -6.84 -4.12
C VAL A 12 -46.02 -7.48 -3.13
N GLY A 13 -46.40 -8.58 -2.48
CA GLY A 13 -45.50 -9.33 -1.58
C GLY A 13 -44.26 -9.85 -2.29
N ALA A 14 -44.40 -10.41 -3.50
CA ALA A 14 -43.27 -10.88 -4.30
C ALA A 14 -42.32 -9.74 -4.71
N VAL A 15 -42.84 -8.57 -5.06
CA VAL A 15 -42.04 -7.38 -5.39
C VAL A 15 -41.22 -6.91 -4.18
N VAL A 16 -41.83 -6.85 -2.99
CA VAL A 16 -41.12 -6.46 -1.75
C VAL A 16 -40.00 -7.44 -1.43
N ILE A 17 -40.24 -8.75 -1.52
CA ILE A 17 -39.21 -9.77 -1.30
C ILE A 17 -38.08 -9.63 -2.34
N GLY A 18 -38.42 -9.39 -3.60
CA GLY A 18 -37.44 -9.13 -4.67
C GLY A 18 -36.58 -7.91 -4.37
N MET A 19 -37.18 -6.80 -3.94
CA MET A 19 -36.45 -5.58 -3.55
C MET A 19 -35.51 -5.83 -2.37
N VAL A 20 -35.98 -6.54 -1.34
CA VAL A 20 -35.17 -6.90 -0.16
C VAL A 20 -34.00 -7.81 -0.57
N ALA A 21 -34.23 -8.80 -1.43
CA ALA A 21 -33.19 -9.68 -1.94
C ALA A 21 -32.13 -8.93 -2.76
N ILE A 22 -32.54 -8.03 -3.65
CA ILE A 22 -31.63 -7.18 -4.44
C ILE A 22 -30.83 -6.25 -3.52
N TYR A 23 -31.46 -5.66 -2.51
CA TYR A 23 -30.79 -4.82 -1.53
C TYR A 23 -29.71 -5.59 -0.75
N HIS A 24 -30.05 -6.78 -0.25
CA HIS A 24 -29.07 -7.65 0.43
C HIS A 24 -27.96 -8.12 -0.50
N SER A 25 -28.29 -8.50 -1.75
CA SER A 25 -27.31 -8.89 -2.76
C SER A 25 -26.32 -7.76 -3.06
N ASN A 26 -26.82 -6.54 -3.29
CA ASN A 26 -26.00 -5.36 -3.53
C ASN A 26 -25.12 -5.01 -2.32
N LYS A 27 -25.66 -5.13 -1.10
CA LYS A 27 -24.89 -4.90 0.13
C LYS A 27 -23.76 -5.92 0.28
N ASN A 28 -24.04 -7.19 0.01
CA ASN A 28 -23.03 -8.25 0.06
C ASN A 28 -21.95 -8.07 -1.03
N SER A 29 -22.35 -7.73 -2.26
CA SER A 29 -21.40 -7.48 -3.35
C SER A 29 -20.48 -6.29 -3.05
N LYS A 30 -21.03 -5.17 -2.57
CA LYS A 30 -20.21 -4.01 -2.13
C LYS A 30 -19.23 -4.39 -1.04
N ARG A 31 -19.64 -5.24 -0.10
CA ARG A 31 -18.78 -5.72 0.98
C ARG A 31 -17.65 -6.61 0.46
N GLU A 32 -17.96 -7.55 -0.42
CA GLU A 32 -16.97 -8.44 -1.04
C GLU A 32 -15.93 -7.63 -1.82
N ILE A 33 -16.36 -6.65 -2.61
CA ILE A 33 -15.46 -5.72 -3.31
C ILE A 33 -14.56 -5.00 -2.29
N LYS A 34 -15.11 -4.45 -1.21
CA LYS A 34 -14.31 -3.77 -0.18
C LYS A 34 -13.27 -4.71 0.43
N ILE A 35 -13.65 -5.93 0.80
CA ILE A 35 -12.73 -6.92 1.38
C ILE A 35 -11.60 -7.24 0.39
N HIS A 36 -11.94 -7.53 -0.86
CA HIS A 36 -10.94 -7.82 -1.89
C HIS A 36 -9.95 -6.64 -2.07
N LYS A 37 -10.44 -5.39 -2.00
CA LYS A 37 -9.57 -4.22 -2.07
C LYS A 37 -8.69 -4.01 -0.85
N LEU A 38 -9.15 -4.40 0.35
CA LEU A 38 -8.31 -4.42 1.55
C LEU A 38 -7.22 -5.50 1.48
N GLU A 39 -7.54 -6.68 0.92
CA GLU A 39 -6.56 -7.74 0.65
C GLU A 39 -5.51 -7.28 -0.36
N GLU A 40 -5.94 -6.62 -1.44
CA GLU A 40 -5.06 -6.05 -2.46
C GLU A 40 -4.11 -4.98 -1.86
N ILE A 41 -4.61 -4.11 -0.98
CA ILE A 41 -3.79 -3.16 -0.21
C ILE A 41 -2.74 -3.91 0.63
N PHE A 42 -3.14 -4.98 1.32
CA PHE A 42 -2.22 -5.79 2.11
C PHE A 42 -1.13 -6.44 1.24
N GLU A 43 -1.49 -6.98 0.09
CA GLU A 43 -0.54 -7.54 -0.88
C GLU A 43 0.46 -6.51 -1.39
N LEU A 44 0.01 -5.28 -1.67
CA LEU A 44 0.88 -4.17 -2.06
C LEU A 44 1.87 -3.81 -0.95
N ILE A 45 1.42 -3.70 0.30
CA ILE A 45 2.29 -3.45 1.46
C ILE A 45 3.33 -4.58 1.58
N GLN A 46 2.92 -5.84 1.45
CA GLN A 46 3.85 -6.98 1.51
C GLN A 46 4.85 -6.97 0.35
N SER A 47 4.40 -6.65 -0.86
CA SER A 47 5.24 -6.51 -2.06
C SER A 47 6.31 -5.46 -1.86
N LEU A 48 5.90 -4.25 -1.45
CA LEU A 48 6.79 -3.12 -1.21
C LEU A 48 7.77 -3.41 -0.07
N SER A 49 7.31 -4.05 1.01
CA SER A 49 8.13 -4.33 2.19
C SER A 49 9.36 -5.19 1.90
N ARG A 50 9.30 -6.05 0.88
CA ARG A 50 10.43 -6.88 0.45
C ARG A 50 11.61 -6.05 -0.07
N TYR A 51 11.37 -4.82 -0.52
CA TYR A 51 12.42 -3.92 -1.00
C TYR A 51 13.10 -3.13 0.11
N TYR A 52 12.53 -3.08 1.32
CA TYR A 52 13.04 -2.26 2.41
C TYR A 52 14.51 -2.55 2.75
N GLY A 53 14.87 -3.84 2.88
CA GLY A 53 16.25 -4.24 3.13
C GLY A 53 17.21 -3.79 2.02
N ARG A 54 16.79 -3.91 0.75
CA ARG A 54 17.60 -3.46 -0.39
C ARG A 54 17.76 -1.94 -0.42
N PHE A 55 16.72 -1.20 -0.06
CA PHE A 55 16.82 0.26 0.07
C PHE A 55 17.81 0.65 1.17
N LYS A 56 17.74 0.00 2.33
CA LYS A 56 18.64 0.26 3.45
C LYS A 56 20.10 -0.05 3.13
N GLU A 57 20.37 -1.14 2.39
CA GLU A 57 21.71 -1.44 1.90
C GLU A 57 22.22 -0.39 0.90
N LEU A 58 21.35 0.04 -0.03
CA LEU A 58 21.71 1.04 -1.03
C LEU A 58 21.87 2.44 -0.43
N TYR A 59 21.19 2.75 0.67
CA TYR A 59 21.42 3.96 1.46
C TYR A 59 22.87 4.03 1.95
N PHE A 60 23.41 2.94 2.53
CA PHE A 60 24.81 2.92 2.92
C PHE A 60 25.76 3.07 1.74
N SER A 61 25.40 2.54 0.56
CA SER A 61 26.18 2.77 -0.67
C SER A 61 26.17 4.23 -1.13
N ILE A 62 25.08 4.97 -0.89
CA ILE A 62 25.02 6.42 -1.15
C ILE A 62 25.84 7.19 -0.13
N GLU A 63 25.81 6.79 1.15
CA GLU A 63 26.67 7.39 2.17
C GLU A 63 28.16 7.15 1.88
N ASP A 64 28.52 5.98 1.35
CA ASP A 64 29.89 5.69 0.89
C ASP A 64 30.28 6.56 -0.32
N LEU A 65 29.36 6.83 -1.24
CA LEU A 65 29.59 7.78 -2.34
C LEU A 65 29.84 9.22 -1.83
N ARG A 66 29.24 9.60 -0.70
CA ARG A 66 29.43 10.92 -0.08
C ARG A 66 30.75 11.03 0.68
N ASP A 67 31.23 9.92 1.24
CA ASP A 67 32.51 9.87 1.94
C ASP A 67 33.69 9.77 0.95
N LYS A 68 34.30 10.92 0.67
CA LYS A 68 35.47 11.04 -0.22
C LYS A 68 36.70 10.24 0.23
N LYS A 69 36.72 9.68 1.45
CA LYS A 69 37.81 8.83 1.94
C LYS A 69 37.64 7.36 1.50
N LYS A 70 36.43 6.93 1.17
CA LYS A 70 36.15 5.57 0.71
C LYS A 70 36.35 5.48 -0.80
N LYS A 71 37.09 4.46 -1.25
CA LYS A 71 37.49 4.32 -2.66
C LYS A 71 36.53 3.46 -3.49
N ASP A 72 35.60 2.75 -2.87
CA ASP A 72 34.81 1.71 -3.52
C ASP A 72 33.71 2.26 -4.44
N ILE A 73 33.14 3.44 -4.11
CA ILE A 73 32.12 4.12 -4.91
C ILE A 73 32.53 5.58 -5.05
N GLN A 74 33.07 5.95 -6.21
CA GLN A 74 33.64 7.29 -6.43
C GLN A 74 32.70 8.20 -7.24
N THR A 75 31.83 7.60 -8.05
CA THR A 75 30.93 8.35 -8.92
C THR A 75 29.49 7.86 -8.78
N LEU A 76 28.55 8.76 -9.13
CA LEU A 76 27.14 8.42 -9.22
C LEU A 76 26.88 7.30 -10.25
N SER A 77 27.71 7.22 -11.29
CA SER A 77 27.63 6.12 -12.27
C SER A 77 28.00 4.77 -11.64
N ASP A 78 28.97 4.73 -10.72
CA ASP A 78 29.34 3.50 -10.01
C ASP A 78 28.22 3.07 -9.08
N TYR A 79 27.62 4.04 -8.38
CA TYR A 79 26.43 3.80 -7.59
C TYR A 79 25.29 3.21 -8.43
N TYR A 80 24.98 3.77 -9.61
CA TYR A 80 23.92 3.25 -10.46
C TYR A 80 24.17 1.82 -10.93
N LYS A 81 25.41 1.40 -11.16
CA LYS A 81 25.74 -0.01 -11.45
C LYS A 81 25.44 -0.92 -10.26
N ILE A 82 25.66 -0.47 -9.04
CA ILE A 82 25.34 -1.23 -7.81
C ILE A 82 23.82 -1.29 -7.60
N ARG A 83 23.15 -0.13 -7.73
CA ARG A 83 21.69 -0.02 -7.68
C ARG A 83 21.04 -0.97 -8.67
N ASP A 84 21.44 -0.94 -9.93
CA ASP A 84 20.81 -1.74 -11.00
C ASP A 84 21.01 -3.25 -10.83
N LYS A 85 22.07 -3.68 -10.11
CA LYS A 85 22.25 -5.07 -9.70
C LYS A 85 21.33 -5.51 -8.56
N LYS A 86 21.00 -4.59 -7.64
CA LYS A 86 20.12 -4.88 -6.48
C LYS A 86 18.63 -4.65 -6.77
N ILE A 87 18.33 -3.63 -7.56
CA ILE A 87 16.99 -3.21 -7.96
C ILE A 87 17.03 -2.82 -9.43
N SER A 88 16.62 -3.76 -10.28
CA SER A 88 16.59 -3.60 -11.73
C SER A 88 15.62 -2.48 -12.16
N PRO A 89 15.75 -1.95 -13.39
CA PRO A 89 14.83 -0.94 -13.91
C PRO A 89 13.35 -1.36 -13.89
N SER A 90 13.05 -2.63 -14.16
CA SER A 90 11.68 -3.16 -14.12
C SER A 90 11.13 -3.23 -12.69
N GLU A 91 11.96 -3.62 -11.72
CA GLU A 91 11.57 -3.58 -10.30
C GLU A 91 11.30 -2.14 -9.83
N ARG A 92 12.09 -1.15 -10.29
CA ARG A 92 11.83 0.26 -9.97
C ARG A 92 10.49 0.74 -10.51
N GLN A 93 10.18 0.41 -11.76
CA GLN A 93 8.87 0.71 -12.35
C GLN A 93 7.74 0.05 -11.58
N LYS A 94 7.92 -1.20 -11.16
CA LYS A 94 6.96 -1.91 -10.31
C LYS A 94 6.76 -1.21 -8.97
N ILE A 95 7.83 -0.80 -8.29
CA ILE A 95 7.76 -0.09 -7.00
C ILE A 95 6.95 1.21 -7.15
N ILE A 96 7.23 2.01 -8.18
CA ILE A 96 6.49 3.27 -8.44
C ILE A 96 5.01 2.98 -8.72
N SER A 97 4.73 1.95 -9.52
CA SER A 97 3.35 1.53 -9.81
C SER A 97 2.62 1.02 -8.57
N ASP A 98 3.28 0.22 -7.74
CA ASP A 98 2.72 -0.35 -6.52
C ASP A 98 2.42 0.76 -5.49
N LEU A 99 3.33 1.74 -5.32
CA LEU A 99 3.13 2.91 -4.45
C LEU A 99 1.93 3.74 -4.90
N SER A 100 1.88 4.07 -6.20
CA SER A 100 0.76 4.85 -6.77
C SER A 100 -0.58 4.12 -6.60
N ARG A 101 -0.59 2.80 -6.82
CA ARG A 101 -1.79 1.97 -6.63
C ARG A 101 -2.20 1.89 -5.17
N LEU A 102 -1.24 1.75 -4.26
CA LEU A 102 -1.48 1.73 -2.81
C LEU A 102 -2.13 3.03 -2.34
N GLU A 103 -1.62 4.18 -2.77
CA GLU A 103 -2.18 5.49 -2.44
C GLU A 103 -3.64 5.60 -2.91
N VAL A 104 -3.92 5.28 -4.18
CA VAL A 104 -5.26 5.37 -4.77
C VAL A 104 -6.24 4.42 -4.08
N LEU A 105 -5.86 3.15 -3.89
CA LEU A 105 -6.74 2.17 -3.24
C LEU A 105 -7.04 2.55 -1.80
N SER A 106 -6.05 3.04 -1.07
CA SER A 106 -6.23 3.46 0.32
C SER A 106 -7.24 4.60 0.38
N LYS A 107 -7.05 5.66 -0.42
CA LYS A 107 -7.98 6.79 -0.47
C LYS A 107 -9.41 6.41 -0.87
N CYS A 108 -9.59 5.36 -1.67
CA CYS A 108 -10.91 4.92 -2.13
C CYS A 108 -11.61 3.93 -1.20
N TYR A 109 -10.86 3.13 -0.43
CA TYR A 109 -11.41 1.97 0.28
C TYR A 109 -11.09 1.93 1.78
N THR A 110 -10.30 2.87 2.29
CA THR A 110 -9.99 3.02 3.72
C THR A 110 -10.30 4.42 4.22
N GLU A 111 -10.44 4.57 5.53
CA GLU A 111 -10.80 5.82 6.21
C GLU A 111 -10.03 5.93 7.54
N ASP A 112 -10.08 7.11 8.15
CA ASP A 112 -9.57 7.41 9.49
C ASP A 112 -8.13 6.94 9.75
N SER A 113 -7.92 6.22 10.86
CA SER A 113 -6.61 5.76 11.30
C SER A 113 -5.97 4.78 10.33
N LEU A 114 -6.75 3.93 9.67
CA LEU A 114 -6.20 2.98 8.69
C LEU A 114 -5.67 3.74 7.47
N LEU A 115 -6.43 4.71 6.95
CA LEU A 115 -5.99 5.55 5.84
C LEU A 115 -4.69 6.27 6.18
N ASN A 116 -4.66 6.97 7.31
CA ASN A 116 -3.49 7.73 7.72
C ASN A 116 -2.25 6.84 7.87
N LYS A 117 -2.40 5.64 8.47
CA LYS A 117 -1.29 4.71 8.65
C LYS A 117 -0.78 4.15 7.34
N ILE A 118 -1.65 3.85 6.38
CA ILE A 118 -1.21 3.39 5.06
C ILE A 118 -0.48 4.50 4.31
N LEU A 119 -0.97 5.74 4.39
CA LEU A 119 -0.32 6.88 3.73
C LEU A 119 1.03 7.22 4.39
N GLU A 120 1.17 7.12 5.71
CA GLU A 120 2.45 7.25 6.40
C GLU A 120 3.47 6.20 5.90
N TYR A 121 3.02 4.96 5.70
CA TYR A 121 3.85 3.89 5.14
C TYR A 121 4.20 4.10 3.67
N GLU A 122 3.21 4.50 2.86
CA GLU A 122 3.42 4.81 1.45
C GLU A 122 4.47 5.91 1.31
N GLU A 123 4.34 6.99 2.08
CA GLU A 123 5.27 8.11 2.03
C GLU A 123 6.68 7.73 2.52
N LEU A 124 6.78 6.87 3.55
CA LEU A 124 8.05 6.28 3.99
C LEU A 124 8.73 5.53 2.84
N MET A 125 8.00 4.62 2.20
CA MET A 125 8.52 3.79 1.12
C MET A 125 8.84 4.62 -0.13
N TYR A 126 8.01 5.60 -0.46
CA TYR A 126 8.24 6.55 -1.54
C TYR A 126 9.53 7.33 -1.32
N SER A 127 9.67 7.96 -0.16
CA SER A 127 10.83 8.78 0.19
C SER A 127 12.14 8.00 0.08
N PHE A 128 12.16 6.75 0.55
CA PHE A 128 13.33 5.89 0.43
C PHE A 128 13.58 5.39 -0.98
N SER A 129 12.53 5.06 -1.73
CA SER A 129 12.65 4.68 -3.13
C SER A 129 13.24 5.83 -3.96
N ASP A 130 12.76 7.06 -3.74
CA ASP A 130 13.24 8.26 -4.42
C ASP A 130 14.72 8.52 -4.13
N PHE A 131 15.10 8.46 -2.85
CA PHE A 131 16.50 8.60 -2.43
C PHE A 131 17.40 7.58 -3.12
N VAL A 132 17.01 6.31 -3.12
CA VAL A 132 17.78 5.22 -3.72
C VAL A 132 17.79 5.29 -5.25
N PHE A 133 16.71 5.72 -5.88
CA PHE A 133 16.65 5.77 -7.34
C PHE A 133 17.51 6.89 -7.89
N HIS A 134 17.61 8.01 -7.18
CA HIS A 134 18.34 9.18 -7.66
C HIS A 134 19.75 9.29 -7.08
N GLY A 135 20.11 8.52 -6.05
CA GLY A 135 21.41 8.62 -5.38
C GLY A 135 21.47 9.74 -4.34
N GLY A 136 20.31 10.08 -3.78
CA GLY A 136 20.08 11.21 -2.88
C GLY A 136 18.68 11.80 -3.08
N SER A 137 18.10 12.38 -2.05
CA SER A 137 16.82 13.09 -2.12
C SER A 137 16.70 14.11 -0.99
N LEU A 138 16.48 15.37 -1.33
CA LEU A 138 16.21 16.43 -0.35
C LEU A 138 14.95 16.13 0.47
N HIS A 139 13.93 15.53 -0.16
CA HIS A 139 12.69 15.18 0.51
C HIS A 139 12.94 14.17 1.63
N GLN A 140 13.73 13.13 1.35
CA GLN A 140 14.12 12.14 2.36
C GLN A 140 14.96 12.76 3.47
N GLU A 141 15.96 13.57 3.13
CA GLU A 141 16.88 14.17 4.12
C GLU A 141 16.18 15.14 5.08
N LEU A 142 15.18 15.88 4.59
CA LEU A 142 14.42 16.81 5.42
C LEU A 142 13.45 16.08 6.35
N LYS A 143 12.75 15.06 5.82
CA LYS A 143 11.71 14.34 6.56
C LYS A 143 12.28 13.27 7.50
N TRP A 144 13.34 12.59 7.08
CA TRP A 144 13.94 11.45 7.77
C TRP A 144 15.40 11.72 8.13
N LYS A 145 15.63 12.74 8.96
CA LYS A 145 16.96 13.22 9.37
C LYS A 145 17.83 12.15 10.03
N ASN A 146 17.19 11.19 10.71
CA ASN A 146 17.86 10.07 11.36
C ASN A 146 18.14 8.90 10.40
N GLY A 147 17.89 9.09 9.10
CA GLY A 147 18.04 8.07 8.06
C GLY A 147 16.89 7.07 8.04
N PHE A 148 17.20 5.84 7.64
CA PHE A 148 16.24 4.75 7.56
C PHE A 148 15.90 4.20 8.94
N PRO A 149 14.61 3.89 9.23
CA PRO A 149 14.24 3.14 10.42
C PRO A 149 15.06 1.86 10.60
N THR A 150 15.23 1.45 11.85
CA THR A 150 15.71 0.11 12.19
C THR A 150 14.76 -0.95 11.63
N TYR A 151 15.25 -2.20 11.51
CA TYR A 151 14.38 -3.29 11.08
C TYR A 151 13.26 -3.56 12.10
N GLU A 152 13.50 -3.28 13.38
CA GLU A 152 12.53 -3.43 14.47
C GLU A 152 11.44 -2.34 14.39
N GLU A 153 11.83 -1.08 14.19
CA GLU A 153 10.88 0.02 13.97
C GLU A 153 10.03 -0.24 12.71
N TYR A 154 10.67 -0.64 11.62
CA TYR A 154 9.96 -0.98 10.39
C TYR A 154 9.02 -2.17 10.58
N GLY A 155 9.48 -3.23 11.24
CA GLY A 155 8.65 -4.40 11.56
C GLY A 155 7.42 -4.02 12.38
N SER A 156 7.58 -3.11 13.34
CA SER A 156 6.47 -2.60 14.15
C SER A 156 5.42 -1.87 13.31
N ILE A 157 5.85 -1.06 12.33
CA ILE A 157 4.95 -0.39 11.37
C ILE A 157 4.15 -1.42 10.57
N ILE A 158 4.81 -2.46 10.05
CA ILE A 158 4.14 -3.52 9.26
C ILE A 158 3.14 -4.30 10.12
N ASP A 159 3.51 -4.65 11.35
CA ASP A 159 2.64 -5.40 12.26
C ASP A 159 1.41 -4.58 12.68
N GLU A 160 1.58 -3.27 12.91
CA GLU A 160 0.47 -2.36 13.17
C GLU A 160 -0.50 -2.30 11.98
N LEU A 161 0.02 -2.08 10.76
CA LEU A 161 -0.78 -2.05 9.54
C LEU A 161 -1.55 -3.37 9.33
N LYS A 162 -0.88 -4.50 9.54
CA LYS A 162 -1.50 -5.82 9.43
C LYS A 162 -2.66 -5.97 10.41
N LYS A 163 -2.50 -5.54 11.67
CA LYS A 163 -3.58 -5.57 12.67
C LYS A 163 -4.76 -4.70 12.25
N LEU A 164 -4.49 -3.45 11.84
CA LEU A 164 -5.54 -2.51 11.42
C LEU A 164 -6.31 -3.00 10.18
N LEU A 165 -5.62 -3.60 9.21
CA LEU A 165 -6.25 -4.20 8.03
C LEU A 165 -7.13 -5.39 8.40
N ILE A 166 -6.63 -6.31 9.24
CA ILE A 166 -7.40 -7.47 9.72
C ILE A 166 -8.65 -7.02 10.47
N ASP A 167 -8.54 -6.00 11.33
CA ASP A 167 -9.68 -5.48 12.09
C ASP A 167 -10.73 -4.86 11.16
N ASN A 168 -10.31 -4.16 10.10
CA ASN A 168 -11.23 -3.60 9.11
C ASN A 168 -11.91 -4.68 8.25
N ILE A 169 -11.23 -5.78 7.95
CA ILE A 169 -11.84 -6.92 7.25
C ILE A 169 -12.85 -7.64 8.16
N LYS A 170 -12.55 -7.74 9.46
CA LYS A 170 -13.40 -8.44 10.44
C LYS A 170 -14.61 -7.62 10.91
N ARG A 171 -14.54 -6.29 10.92
CA ARG A 171 -15.67 -5.42 11.30
C ARG A 171 -16.87 -5.72 10.40
N LYS A 172 -17.98 -6.13 11.02
CA LYS A 172 -19.23 -6.53 10.38
C LYS A 172 -20.10 -5.32 10.04
#